data_AF-A0A1X0R6W6-F1
#
_entry.id   AF-A0A1X0R6W6-F1
#
_cell.length_a   1.000
_cell.length_b   1.000
_cell.length_c   1.000
_cell.angle_alpha   90.00
_cell.angle_beta   90.00
_cell.angle_gamma   90.00
#
_symmetry.space_group_name_H-M   'P 1'
#
loop_
_entity.id
_entity.type
_entity.pdbx_description
1 polymer ?
#
loop_
_entity_poly.entity_id
_entity_poly.type
_entity_poly.pdbx_seq_one_letter_code
_entity_poly.pdbx_strand_id
1 'polypeptide(L)'
;ENTSQLDLDDPSTYKPRSNGIYIDVIFQQAICSGWLTKHKAPTFAFMKSVKKRFIVLVDRMLYAFKSETPNTYREFFEITKDTHAYVTDHISGVPYCIEIRKMGYDDYSSNSSWYLQAEDVETMKKWLSHIKHVIICLREEKDTNKTITRERLRAVNTEEEEFSRLSTRVINDNSTSSTDSSSVDTTDYMSRKSSLKINTGNLPPQLPPPKSLPPPTPSSYS
;
A
#
# COMPACT_ATOMS: atom_id res chain seq x y z
N GLU A 1 -28.78 -29.39 8.63
CA GLU A 1 -28.51 -28.74 7.32
C GLU A 1 -27.05 -28.98 6.99
N ASN A 2 -26.76 -29.47 5.78
CA ASN A 2 -25.42 -29.90 5.37
C ASN A 2 -24.43 -28.73 5.44
N THR A 3 -23.50 -28.78 6.39
CA THR A 3 -22.23 -28.06 6.31
C THR A 3 -21.45 -28.66 5.14
N SER A 4 -21.72 -28.16 3.93
CA SER A 4 -20.80 -28.27 2.81
C SER A 4 -19.43 -27.85 3.33
N GLN A 5 -18.54 -28.83 3.46
CA GLN A 5 -17.18 -28.72 3.96
C GLN A 5 -16.52 -27.54 3.25
N LEU A 6 -16.35 -26.42 3.96
CA LEU A 6 -15.77 -25.22 3.38
C LEU A 6 -14.34 -25.54 3.03
N ASP A 7 -14.01 -25.39 1.76
CA ASP A 7 -12.63 -25.52 1.29
C ASP A 7 -11.87 -24.25 1.70
N LEU A 8 -11.06 -24.37 2.74
CA LEU A 8 -10.23 -23.28 3.24
C LEU A 8 -9.03 -22.98 2.33
N ASP A 9 -8.73 -23.89 1.40
CA ASP A 9 -7.69 -23.76 0.40
C ASP A 9 -8.21 -23.13 -0.91
N ASP A 10 -9.52 -22.86 -1.00
CA ASP A 10 -10.12 -22.11 -2.10
C ASP A 10 -10.20 -20.60 -1.77
N PRO A 11 -9.54 -19.72 -2.55
CA PRO A 11 -9.64 -18.27 -2.39
C PRO A 11 -11.07 -17.73 -2.49
N SER A 12 -11.96 -18.43 -3.21
CA SER A 12 -13.36 -18.04 -3.35
C SER A 12 -14.13 -18.10 -2.03
N THR A 13 -13.66 -18.89 -1.05
CA THR A 13 -14.23 -18.99 0.30
C THR A 13 -14.17 -17.66 1.04
N TYR A 14 -13.14 -16.85 0.78
CA TYR A 14 -12.93 -15.56 1.44
C TYR A 14 -13.59 -14.39 0.72
N LYS A 15 -14.17 -14.59 -0.47
CA LYS A 15 -14.86 -13.53 -1.23
C LYS A 15 -16.28 -13.28 -0.70
N PRO A 16 -16.79 -12.03 -0.81
CA PRO A 16 -18.17 -11.74 -0.47
C PRO A 16 -19.12 -12.47 -1.43
N ARG A 17 -20.13 -13.13 -0.87
CA ARG A 17 -21.16 -13.87 -1.61
C ARG A 17 -22.49 -13.13 -1.55
N SER A 18 -23.41 -13.49 -2.45
CA SER A 18 -24.77 -12.92 -2.48
C SER A 18 -25.54 -13.11 -1.17
N ASN A 19 -25.20 -14.14 -0.39
CA ASN A 19 -25.78 -14.46 0.91
C ASN A 19 -24.91 -14.04 2.11
N GLY A 20 -23.86 -13.23 1.90
CA GLY A 20 -23.00 -12.71 2.97
C GLY A 20 -21.58 -13.26 2.93
N ILE A 21 -20.96 -13.42 4.11
CA ILE A 21 -19.58 -13.91 4.28
C ILE A 21 -19.51 -14.88 5.45
N TYR A 22 -18.54 -15.80 5.42
CA TYR A 22 -18.22 -16.67 6.54
C TYR A 22 -17.36 -15.92 7.56
N ILE A 23 -18.00 -15.14 8.44
CA ILE A 23 -17.32 -14.24 9.39
C ILE A 23 -16.36 -15.02 10.28
N ASP A 24 -16.79 -16.13 10.87
CA ASP A 24 -15.94 -16.92 11.74
C ASP A 24 -14.68 -17.42 11.02
N VAL A 25 -14.82 -17.85 9.77
CA VAL A 25 -13.70 -18.30 8.93
C VAL A 25 -12.76 -17.14 8.61
N ILE A 26 -13.30 -15.96 8.27
CA ILE A 26 -12.51 -14.76 7.99
C ILE A 26 -11.66 -14.35 9.20
N PHE A 27 -12.24 -14.39 10.40
CA PHE A 27 -11.54 -14.02 11.62
C PHE A 27 -10.52 -15.08 12.05
N GLN A 28 -10.85 -16.37 11.89
CA GLN A 28 -9.92 -17.47 12.19
C GLN A 28 -8.71 -17.49 11.26
N GLN A 29 -8.92 -17.22 9.97
CA GLN A 29 -7.86 -17.23 8.94
C GLN A 29 -7.22 -15.86 8.72
N ALA A 30 -7.51 -14.87 9.56
CA ALA A 30 -6.98 -13.52 9.43
C ALA A 30 -5.44 -13.50 9.47
N ILE A 31 -4.84 -12.95 8.41
CA ILE A 31 -3.41 -12.67 8.35
C ILE A 31 -3.09 -11.53 9.32
N CYS A 32 -3.91 -10.49 9.29
CA CYS A 32 -3.78 -9.30 10.09
C CYS A 32 -5.16 -8.72 10.41
N SER A 33 -5.38 -8.29 11.64
CA SER A 33 -6.62 -7.64 12.06
C SER A 33 -6.33 -6.55 13.09
N GLY A 34 -7.14 -5.49 13.08
CA GLY A 34 -6.98 -4.39 14.03
C GLY A 34 -7.78 -3.15 13.67
N TRP A 35 -7.85 -2.21 14.61
CA TRP A 35 -8.52 -0.93 14.39
C TRP A 35 -7.66 0.02 13.57
N LEU A 36 -8.22 0.54 12.49
CA LEU A 36 -7.62 1.59 11.68
C LEU A 36 -8.64 2.70 11.40
N THR A 37 -8.14 3.89 11.10
CA THR A 37 -8.97 5.01 10.68
C THR A 37 -9.03 5.03 9.17
N LYS A 38 -10.19 4.70 8.59
CA LYS A 38 -10.41 4.74 7.15
C LYS A 38 -10.83 6.15 6.72
N HIS A 39 -10.08 6.72 5.79
CA HIS A 39 -10.40 7.98 5.13
C HIS A 39 -11.04 7.68 3.77
N LYS A 40 -12.04 8.47 3.39
CA LYS A 40 -12.51 8.56 2.00
C LYS A 40 -12.11 9.91 1.43
N ALA A 41 -11.78 9.93 0.14
CA ALA A 41 -11.71 11.19 -0.57
C ALA A 41 -13.06 11.91 -0.43
N PRO A 42 -13.08 13.19 -0.02
CA PRO A 42 -14.33 13.93 0.10
C PRO A 42 -14.94 14.09 -1.29
N THR A 43 -15.97 13.31 -1.60
CA THR A 43 -16.76 13.47 -2.83
C THR A 43 -17.60 14.75 -2.80
N PHE A 44 -17.88 15.30 -1.61
CA PHE A 44 -18.55 16.57 -1.38
C PHE A 44 -18.02 17.26 -0.11
N ALA A 45 -17.93 18.59 -0.13
CA ALA A 45 -17.26 19.43 0.89
C ALA A 45 -17.82 19.35 2.33
N PHE A 46 -18.94 18.64 2.57
CA PHE A 46 -19.63 18.63 3.86
C PHE A 46 -19.69 17.26 4.56
N MET A 47 -19.20 16.19 3.96
CA MET A 47 -19.19 14.87 4.62
C MET A 47 -17.83 14.60 5.26
N LYS A 48 -17.79 14.57 6.60
CA LYS A 48 -16.65 14.03 7.35
C LYS A 48 -16.40 12.59 6.90
N SER A 49 -15.35 12.39 6.12
CA SER A 49 -15.05 11.15 5.42
C SER A 49 -14.14 10.20 6.21
N VAL A 50 -14.07 10.37 7.53
CA VAL A 50 -13.15 9.66 8.43
C VAL A 50 -13.93 8.74 9.36
N LYS A 51 -13.60 7.45 9.35
CA LYS A 51 -14.34 6.40 10.08
C LYS A 51 -13.36 5.39 10.68
N LYS A 52 -13.32 5.27 12.02
CA LYS A 52 -12.62 4.17 12.71
C LYS A 52 -13.35 2.85 12.39
N ARG A 53 -12.61 1.86 11.90
CA ARG A 53 -13.13 0.56 11.45
C ARG A 53 -12.20 -0.55 11.90
N PHE A 54 -12.79 -1.68 12.23
CA PHE A 54 -12.02 -2.88 12.48
C PHE A 54 -11.69 -3.51 11.12
N ILE A 55 -10.43 -3.49 10.74
CA ILE A 55 -9.95 -3.98 9.45
C ILE A 55 -9.45 -5.40 9.63
N VAL A 56 -9.78 -6.27 8.68
CA VAL A 56 -9.29 -7.66 8.62
C VAL A 56 -8.74 -7.92 7.22
N LEU A 57 -7.49 -8.37 7.17
CA LEU A 57 -6.85 -8.90 5.97
C LEU A 57 -6.86 -10.42 6.06
N VAL A 58 -7.47 -11.07 5.07
CA VAL A 58 -7.53 -12.53 4.94
C VAL A 58 -7.36 -12.90 3.47
N ASP A 59 -6.49 -13.87 3.17
CA ASP A 59 -6.08 -14.19 1.79
C ASP A 59 -5.70 -12.91 1.01
N ARG A 60 -6.50 -12.56 -0.01
CA ARG A 60 -6.37 -11.34 -0.83
C ARG A 60 -7.44 -10.28 -0.53
N MET A 61 -8.25 -10.47 0.51
CA MET A 61 -9.40 -9.64 0.84
C MET A 61 -9.13 -8.75 2.07
N LEU A 62 -9.38 -7.46 1.91
CA LEU A 62 -9.44 -6.49 3.00
C LEU A 62 -10.90 -6.19 3.32
N TYR A 63 -11.33 -6.51 4.54
CA TYR A 63 -12.67 -6.21 5.05
C TYR A 63 -12.64 -5.07 6.06
N ALA A 64 -13.67 -4.22 6.00
CA ALA A 64 -13.90 -3.18 7.00
C ALA A 64 -15.19 -3.45 7.77
N PHE A 65 -15.06 -3.62 9.09
CA PHE A 65 -16.15 -3.91 10.01
C PHE A 65 -16.43 -2.73 10.96
N LYS A 66 -17.64 -2.68 11.51
CA LYS A 66 -18.05 -1.67 12.51
C LYS A 66 -17.56 -2.02 13.92
N SER A 67 -17.35 -3.31 14.20
CA SER A 67 -16.98 -3.88 15.50
C SER A 67 -16.09 -5.10 15.31
N GLU A 68 -15.52 -5.59 16.41
CA GLU A 68 -14.70 -6.83 16.46
C GLU A 68 -15.55 -8.11 16.39
N THR A 69 -16.83 -8.03 16.76
CA THR A 69 -17.82 -9.10 16.62
C THR A 69 -18.93 -8.68 15.67
N PRO A 70 -18.62 -8.51 14.36
CA PRO A 70 -19.59 -8.03 13.39
C PRO A 70 -20.49 -9.17 12.91
N ASN A 71 -21.75 -8.85 12.60
CA ASN A 71 -22.64 -9.76 11.88
C ASN A 71 -22.55 -9.58 10.35
N THR A 72 -21.87 -8.53 9.88
CA THR A 72 -21.65 -8.23 8.46
C THR A 72 -20.53 -7.21 8.27
N TYR A 73 -19.90 -7.23 7.08
CA TYR A 73 -18.93 -6.22 6.67
C TYR A 73 -19.62 -4.93 6.19
N ARG A 74 -18.90 -3.81 6.22
CA ARG A 74 -19.38 -2.53 5.67
C ARG A 74 -18.86 -2.29 4.26
N GLU A 75 -17.58 -2.58 4.06
CA GLU A 75 -16.88 -2.41 2.81
C GLU A 75 -15.84 -3.52 2.69
N PHE A 76 -15.47 -3.85 1.46
CA PHE A 76 -14.37 -4.77 1.17
C PHE A 76 -13.52 -4.21 0.04
N PHE A 77 -12.27 -4.67 -0.02
CA PHE A 77 -11.33 -4.38 -1.09
C PHE A 77 -10.61 -5.69 -1.45
N GLU A 78 -10.68 -6.07 -2.71
CA GLU A 78 -9.93 -7.21 -3.23
C GLU A 78 -8.56 -6.73 -3.73
N ILE A 79 -7.49 -7.21 -3.09
CA ILE A 79 -6.12 -7.05 -3.54
C ILE A 79 -5.91 -7.93 -4.77
N THR A 80 -5.36 -7.32 -5.82
CA THR A 80 -5.00 -7.97 -7.08
C THR A 80 -3.52 -7.72 -7.37
N LYS A 81 -2.96 -8.39 -8.38
CA LYS A 81 -1.58 -8.16 -8.84
C LYS A 81 -1.29 -6.69 -9.21
N ASP A 82 -2.31 -5.97 -9.70
CA ASP A 82 -2.22 -4.56 -10.12
C ASP A 82 -2.42 -3.57 -8.95
N THR A 83 -2.67 -4.10 -7.74
CA THR A 83 -2.78 -3.30 -6.54
C THR A 83 -1.40 -2.83 -6.09
N HIS A 84 -1.34 -1.58 -5.64
CA HIS A 84 -0.18 -0.98 -5.03
C HIS A 84 -0.55 -0.46 -3.65
N ALA A 85 0.39 -0.60 -2.70
CA ALA A 85 0.26 -0.07 -1.36
C ALA A 85 1.53 0.70 -0.96
N TYR A 86 1.38 1.92 -0.47
CA TYR A 86 2.49 2.76 -0.05
C TYR A 86 2.06 3.74 1.05
N VAL A 87 3.05 4.29 1.76
CA VAL A 87 2.80 5.38 2.72
C VAL A 87 2.53 6.65 1.93
N THR A 88 1.49 7.39 2.33
CA THR A 88 1.08 8.62 1.67
C THR A 88 0.93 9.75 2.67
N ASP A 89 1.31 10.95 2.24
CA ASP A 89 1.04 12.21 2.94
C ASP A 89 -0.01 13.05 2.19
N HIS A 90 -0.76 12.42 1.27
CA HIS A 90 -1.75 13.08 0.42
C HIS A 90 -2.88 13.75 1.24
N ILE A 91 -3.20 13.20 2.42
CA ILE A 91 -4.19 13.79 3.33
C ILE A 91 -3.45 14.64 4.37
N SER A 92 -3.58 15.96 4.26
CA SER A 92 -2.89 16.90 5.15
C SER A 92 -3.25 16.65 6.62
N GLY A 93 -2.23 16.57 7.48
CA GLY A 93 -2.40 16.36 8.92
C GLY A 93 -2.74 14.92 9.33
N VAL A 94 -2.67 13.95 8.41
CA VAL A 94 -2.90 12.53 8.68
C VAL A 94 -1.59 11.77 8.57
N PRO A 95 -0.82 11.64 9.67
CA PRO A 95 0.40 10.83 9.66
C PRO A 95 0.05 9.34 9.56
N TYR A 96 1.05 8.53 9.18
CA TYR A 96 0.95 7.07 9.16
C TYR A 96 -0.18 6.52 8.29
N CYS A 97 -0.46 7.21 7.17
CA CYS A 97 -1.50 6.82 6.23
C CYS A 97 -0.96 5.88 5.16
N ILE A 98 -1.67 4.78 4.92
CA ILE A 98 -1.41 3.82 3.84
C ILE A 98 -2.45 4.06 2.76
N GLU A 99 -1.99 4.34 1.54
CA GLU A 99 -2.82 4.33 0.35
C GLU A 99 -2.74 2.96 -0.32
N ILE A 100 -3.90 2.39 -0.63
CA ILE A 100 -4.05 1.12 -1.33
C ILE A 100 -4.90 1.39 -2.56
N ARG A 101 -4.34 1.23 -3.76
CA ARG A 101 -5.05 1.52 -5.02
C ARG A 101 -4.73 0.53 -6.11
N LYS A 102 -5.69 0.31 -7.02
CA LYS A 102 -5.49 -0.47 -8.25
C LYS A 102 -4.99 0.46 -9.36
N MET A 103 -3.90 0.11 -10.02
CA MET A 103 -3.43 0.84 -11.20
C MET A 103 -4.11 0.33 -12.47
N GLY A 104 -4.29 1.21 -13.46
CA GLY A 104 -4.77 0.83 -14.80
C GLY A 104 -6.29 0.71 -14.97
N TYR A 105 -7.08 0.94 -13.91
CA TYR A 105 -8.50 1.27 -14.05
C TYR A 105 -8.63 2.79 -14.09
N ASP A 106 -9.41 3.31 -15.05
CA ASP A 106 -9.65 4.74 -15.20
C ASP A 106 -10.02 5.38 -13.85
N ASP A 107 -9.25 6.39 -13.46
CA ASP A 107 -9.15 7.04 -12.14
C ASP A 107 -10.46 7.74 -11.68
N TYR A 108 -11.55 7.57 -12.43
CA TYR A 108 -12.84 8.21 -12.20
C TYR A 108 -13.72 7.51 -11.16
N SER A 109 -13.39 6.28 -10.77
CA SER A 109 -14.08 5.62 -9.65
C SER A 109 -13.34 5.93 -8.35
N SER A 110 -13.78 6.96 -7.62
CA SER A 110 -13.29 7.30 -6.27
C SER A 110 -13.41 6.17 -5.22
N ASN A 111 -13.93 5.00 -5.62
CA ASN A 111 -14.01 3.79 -4.82
C ASN A 111 -12.84 2.82 -5.08
N SER A 112 -11.90 3.14 -5.98
CA SER A 112 -10.75 2.31 -6.35
C SER A 112 -9.57 2.40 -5.36
N SER A 113 -9.60 3.37 -4.45
CA SER A 113 -8.52 3.64 -3.50
C SER A 113 -9.02 3.63 -2.05
N TRP A 114 -8.26 2.97 -1.18
CA TRP A 114 -8.46 2.98 0.27
C TRP A 114 -7.32 3.73 0.94
N TYR A 115 -7.68 4.58 1.90
CA TYR A 115 -6.73 5.30 2.75
C TYR A 115 -6.93 4.84 4.19
N LEU A 116 -5.91 4.20 4.76
CA LEU A 116 -5.96 3.62 6.10
C LEU A 116 -4.87 4.26 6.97
N GLN A 117 -5.29 4.97 8.01
CA GLN A 117 -4.40 5.56 9.00
C GLN A 117 -4.24 4.62 10.21
N ALA A 118 -2.99 4.40 10.61
CA ALA A 118 -2.62 3.75 11.86
C ALA A 118 -2.43 4.77 13.00
N GLU A 119 -2.46 4.27 14.25
CA GLU A 119 -2.24 5.09 15.45
C GLU A 119 -0.74 5.40 15.66
N ASP A 120 0.14 4.49 15.22
CA ASP A 120 1.59 4.56 15.38
C ASP A 120 2.34 3.99 14.16
N VAL A 121 3.66 4.22 14.14
CA VAL A 121 4.52 3.84 13.01
C VAL A 121 4.74 2.33 12.93
N GLU A 122 4.75 1.63 14.05
CA GLU A 122 4.92 0.17 14.13
C GLU A 122 3.73 -0.55 13.50
N THR A 123 2.51 -0.12 13.86
CA THR A 123 1.24 -0.58 13.33
C THR A 123 1.15 -0.30 11.84
N MET A 124 1.54 0.90 11.40
CA MET A 124 1.61 1.23 9.97
C MET A 124 2.56 0.31 9.21
N LYS A 125 3.79 0.12 9.70
CA LYS A 125 4.80 -0.77 9.07
C LYS A 125 4.29 -2.21 8.98
N LYS A 126 3.70 -2.70 10.08
CA LYS A 126 3.09 -4.05 10.13
C LYS A 126 2.02 -4.22 9.06
N TRP A 127 1.06 -3.30 8.99
CA TRP A 127 0.00 -3.36 7.98
C TRP A 127 0.54 -3.26 6.57
N LEU A 128 1.43 -2.31 6.30
CA LEU A 128 2.02 -2.12 4.99
C LEU A 128 2.81 -3.36 4.54
N SER A 129 3.58 -3.97 5.44
CA SER A 129 4.33 -5.20 5.17
C SER A 129 3.40 -6.34 4.79
N HIS A 130 2.37 -6.63 5.59
CA HIS A 130 1.42 -7.70 5.28
C HIS A 130 0.70 -7.48 3.94
N ILE A 131 0.23 -6.26 3.67
CA ILE A 131 -0.44 -5.94 2.40
C ILE A 131 0.52 -6.12 1.23
N LYS A 132 1.75 -5.62 1.32
CA LYS A 132 2.74 -5.77 0.25
C LYS A 132 3.14 -7.23 0.02
N HIS A 133 3.26 -8.04 1.06
CA HIS A 133 3.54 -9.47 0.89
C HIS A 133 2.41 -10.19 0.17
N VAL A 134 1.15 -9.88 0.48
CA VAL A 134 0.00 -10.41 -0.28
C VAL A 134 0.09 -10.00 -1.75
N ILE A 135 0.42 -8.73 -2.04
CA ILE A 135 0.61 -8.24 -3.42
C ILE A 135 1.74 -8.99 -4.13
N ILE A 136 2.87 -9.21 -3.47
CA ILE A 136 4.02 -9.95 -4.03
C ILE A 136 3.64 -11.39 -4.33
N CYS A 137 3.01 -12.09 -3.38
CA CYS A 137 2.51 -13.45 -3.60
C CYS A 137 1.59 -13.51 -4.84
N LEU A 138 0.70 -12.54 -5.02
CA LEU A 138 -0.20 -12.49 -6.19
C LEU A 138 0.51 -12.17 -7.52
N ARG A 139 1.70 -11.55 -7.48
CA ARG A 139 2.49 -11.23 -8.68
C ARG A 139 3.39 -12.39 -9.10
N GLU A 140 3.94 -13.11 -8.14
CA GLU A 140 4.84 -14.24 -8.38
C GLU A 140 4.09 -15.53 -8.69
N GLU A 141 2.88 -15.67 -8.16
CA GLU A 141 2.11 -16.89 -8.32
C GLU A 141 1.49 -16.98 -9.72
N LYS A 142 1.88 -18.03 -10.43
CA LYS A 142 1.28 -18.39 -11.73
C LYS A 142 -0.15 -18.94 -11.57
N ASP A 143 -0.45 -19.55 -10.42
CA ASP A 143 -1.74 -20.17 -10.12
C ASP A 143 -2.60 -19.30 -9.19
N THR A 144 -3.43 -18.44 -9.78
CA THR A 144 -4.33 -17.53 -9.03
C THR A 144 -5.31 -18.21 -8.05
N ASN A 145 -5.40 -19.55 -8.10
CA ASN A 145 -6.29 -20.37 -7.28
C ASN A 145 -5.68 -20.78 -5.94
N LYS A 146 -4.43 -20.44 -5.64
CA LYS A 146 -3.82 -20.78 -4.35
C LYS A 146 -4.14 -19.73 -3.28
N THR A 147 -4.41 -20.18 -2.07
CA THR A 147 -4.63 -19.31 -0.91
C THR A 147 -3.32 -18.75 -0.35
N ILE A 148 -3.43 -17.53 0.18
CA ILE A 148 -2.38 -16.80 0.87
C ILE A 148 -2.68 -16.87 2.35
N THR A 149 -2.10 -17.88 3.01
CA THR A 149 -2.27 -18.09 4.45
C THR A 149 -1.22 -17.31 5.25
N ARG A 150 -1.47 -17.16 6.55
CA ARG A 150 -0.54 -16.49 7.47
C ARG A 150 0.82 -17.20 7.53
N GLU A 151 0.82 -18.52 7.44
CA GLU A 151 2.00 -19.38 7.50
C GLU A 151 2.90 -19.13 6.28
N ARG A 152 2.29 -19.01 5.10
CA ARG A 152 3.00 -18.70 3.86
C ARG A 152 3.68 -17.34 3.91
N LEU A 153 2.98 -16.34 4.44
CA LEU A 153 3.55 -14.99 4.58
C LEU A 153 4.71 -14.94 5.57
N ARG A 154 4.75 -15.82 6.57
CA ARG A 154 5.90 -15.94 7.48
C ARG A 154 7.12 -16.53 6.80
N ALA A 155 6.96 -17.43 5.83
CA ALA A 155 8.08 -18.01 5.09
C ALA A 155 8.83 -16.93 4.27
N VAL A 156 8.09 -16.03 3.63
CA VAL A 156 8.62 -14.91 2.83
C VAL A 156 9.32 -13.84 3.70
N ASN A 157 8.99 -13.72 4.99
CA ASN A 157 9.67 -12.79 5.89
C ASN A 157 11.13 -13.16 6.20
N THR A 158 11.58 -14.38 5.86
CA THR A 158 12.96 -14.83 6.15
C THR A 158 13.99 -14.24 5.17
N GLU A 159 13.52 -13.52 4.14
CA GLU A 159 14.33 -12.97 3.04
C GLU A 159 14.09 -11.46 2.86
N GLU A 160 14.40 -10.66 3.89
CA GLU A 160 14.39 -9.18 3.83
C GLU A 160 15.22 -8.61 2.64
N GLU A 161 16.00 -9.45 1.95
CA GLU A 161 16.73 -9.15 0.71
C GLU A 161 15.87 -9.15 -0.58
N GLU A 162 14.78 -9.92 -0.69
CA GLU A 162 13.98 -10.00 -1.93
C GLU A 162 13.16 -8.74 -2.19
N PHE A 163 12.76 -8.03 -1.13
CA PHE A 163 12.02 -6.77 -1.22
C PHE A 163 12.82 -5.67 -1.94
N SER A 164 14.15 -5.66 -1.75
CA SER A 164 15.09 -4.75 -2.42
C SER A 164 15.32 -5.14 -3.88
N ARG A 165 15.37 -6.45 -4.18
CA ARG A 165 15.50 -6.96 -5.56
C ARG A 165 14.27 -6.65 -6.41
N LEU A 166 13.06 -6.72 -5.84
CA LEU A 166 11.81 -6.49 -6.54
C LEU A 166 11.52 -5.00 -6.83
N SER A 167 11.83 -4.09 -5.89
CA SER A 167 11.74 -2.64 -6.16
C SER A 167 12.68 -2.23 -7.30
N THR A 168 13.82 -2.93 -7.44
CA THR A 168 14.78 -2.68 -8.51
C THR A 168 14.28 -3.20 -9.87
N ARG A 169 13.61 -4.36 -9.93
CA ARG A 169 13.04 -4.90 -11.19
C ARG A 169 11.93 -4.04 -11.77
N VAL A 170 11.01 -3.53 -10.93
CA VAL A 170 9.90 -2.67 -11.38
C VAL A 170 10.42 -1.32 -11.94
N ILE A 171 11.56 -0.83 -11.48
CA ILE A 171 12.19 0.39 -12.03
C ILE A 171 12.90 0.09 -13.36
N ASN A 172 13.40 -1.13 -13.55
CA ASN A 172 14.21 -1.49 -14.72
C ASN A 172 13.37 -1.84 -15.97
N ASP A 173 12.12 -2.24 -15.82
CA ASP A 173 11.22 -2.56 -16.95
C ASP A 173 10.81 -1.33 -17.80
N ASN A 174 11.22 -0.12 -17.39
CA ASN A 174 11.03 1.11 -18.16
C ASN A 174 12.27 1.55 -18.98
N SER A 175 13.31 0.70 -19.07
CA SER A 175 14.53 1.00 -19.83
C SER A 175 14.74 -0.03 -20.95
N THR A 176 14.22 0.30 -22.12
CA THR A 176 14.54 -0.37 -23.39
C THR A 176 16.02 -0.20 -23.76
N SER A 177 16.68 -1.32 -24.07
CA SER A 177 18.00 -1.51 -24.73
C SER A 177 19.24 -1.07 -23.91
N SER A 178 20.39 -1.75 -23.86
CA SER A 178 21.03 -2.72 -24.77
C SER A 178 22.16 -3.47 -24.02
N THR A 179 22.48 -4.66 -24.52
CA THR A 179 23.71 -5.49 -24.44
C THR A 179 24.89 -4.98 -23.59
N ASP A 180 25.41 -5.77 -22.64
CA ASP A 180 26.54 -6.73 -22.83
C ASP A 180 27.16 -7.27 -21.49
N SER A 181 27.28 -8.59 -21.43
CA SER A 181 28.35 -9.50 -20.96
C SER A 181 29.37 -9.19 -19.82
N SER A 182 29.59 -10.25 -19.00
CA SER A 182 30.80 -10.64 -18.20
C SER A 182 31.09 -9.87 -16.89
N SER A 183 31.71 -10.39 -15.81
CA SER A 183 32.17 -11.71 -15.32
C SER A 183 32.70 -11.51 -13.87
N VAL A 184 32.55 -12.53 -13.02
CA VAL A 184 33.24 -12.90 -11.75
C VAL A 184 34.13 -11.92 -10.92
N ASP A 185 33.88 -12.01 -9.61
CA ASP A 185 34.80 -12.23 -8.47
C ASP A 185 35.37 -11.12 -7.55
N THR A 186 35.29 -11.48 -6.27
CA THR A 186 36.11 -11.16 -5.07
C THR A 186 35.86 -9.93 -4.18
N THR A 187 35.86 -10.28 -2.89
CA THR A 187 35.85 -9.55 -1.61
C THR A 187 36.90 -8.43 -1.48
N ASP A 188 36.60 -7.31 -0.79
CA ASP A 188 37.23 -6.98 0.49
C ASP A 188 36.70 -5.69 1.19
N TYR A 189 37.05 -5.63 2.47
CA TYR A 189 36.81 -4.70 3.58
C TYR A 189 36.83 -3.15 3.38
N MET A 190 35.94 -2.49 4.14
CA MET A 190 36.07 -1.21 4.86
C MET A 190 36.76 0.00 4.20
N SER A 191 35.96 1.04 3.87
CA SER A 191 36.30 2.42 4.25
C SER A 191 35.14 3.39 4.11
N ARG A 192 34.68 3.94 5.25
CA ARG A 192 33.89 5.17 5.31
C ARG A 192 34.77 6.34 4.86
N LYS A 193 34.41 7.04 3.77
CA LYS A 193 34.66 8.48 3.63
C LYS A 193 33.53 9.16 2.86
N SER A 194 32.97 10.16 3.52
CA SER A 194 32.06 11.18 3.02
C SER A 194 32.64 11.95 1.83
N SER A 195 31.90 12.03 0.72
CA SER A 195 31.85 13.24 -0.12
C SER A 195 30.64 13.19 -1.05
N LEU A 196 29.65 14.06 -0.80
CA LEU A 196 28.65 14.43 -1.79
C LEU A 196 29.37 15.18 -2.93
N LYS A 197 29.56 14.52 -4.08
CA LYS A 197 29.86 15.19 -5.34
C LYS A 197 28.53 15.42 -6.07
N ILE A 198 28.03 16.64 -5.96
CA ILE A 198 26.89 17.13 -6.74
C ILE A 198 27.38 17.29 -8.19
N ASN A 199 26.78 16.53 -9.10
CA ASN A 199 26.95 16.71 -10.54
C ASN A 199 26.14 17.93 -10.96
N THR A 200 26.75 19.12 -10.95
CA THR A 200 26.17 20.33 -11.53
C THR A 200 26.44 20.35 -13.03
N GLY A 201 25.47 19.88 -13.81
CA GLY A 201 25.51 19.99 -15.26
C GLY A 201 24.12 19.83 -15.83
N ASN A 202 23.56 20.95 -16.30
CA ASN A 202 22.31 21.10 -17.06
C ASN A 202 21.06 21.43 -16.23
N LEU A 203 21.03 22.65 -15.69
CA LEU A 203 19.77 23.36 -15.44
C LEU A 203 19.50 24.31 -16.63
N PRO A 204 18.25 24.43 -17.11
CA PRO A 204 17.88 25.40 -18.13
C PRO A 204 18.09 26.84 -17.63
N PRO A 205 18.34 27.81 -18.53
CA PRO A 205 18.61 29.19 -18.13
C PRO A 205 17.43 29.77 -17.33
N GLN A 206 17.71 30.18 -16.10
CA GLN A 206 16.75 30.82 -15.21
C GLN A 206 16.43 32.24 -15.73
N LEU A 207 15.15 32.56 -15.86
CA LEU A 207 14.69 33.91 -16.23
C LEU A 207 15.12 34.92 -15.16
N PRO A 208 15.46 36.17 -15.55
CA PRO A 208 15.86 37.19 -14.60
C PRO A 208 14.72 37.49 -13.61
N PRO A 209 15.06 37.79 -12.34
CA PRO A 209 14.04 38.07 -11.34
C PRO A 209 13.21 39.32 -11.72
N PRO A 210 11.89 39.32 -11.45
CA PRO A 210 11.03 40.45 -11.73
C PRO A 210 11.46 41.69 -10.92
N LYS A 211 11.65 42.82 -11.61
CA LYS A 211 12.00 44.13 -11.03
C LYS A 211 10.78 44.87 -10.47
N SER A 212 9.84 44.18 -9.83
CA SER A 212 8.73 44.85 -9.15
C SER A 212 9.12 45.18 -7.72
N LEU A 213 9.20 46.48 -7.41
CA LEU A 213 9.28 46.96 -6.04
C LEU A 213 8.05 46.45 -5.24
N PRO A 214 8.21 46.02 -3.99
CA PRO A 214 7.07 45.74 -3.13
C PRO A 214 6.25 47.02 -2.93
N PRO A 215 4.92 46.93 -2.79
CA PRO A 215 4.09 48.09 -2.49
C PRO A 215 4.52 48.70 -1.13
N PRO A 216 4.46 50.04 -0.99
CA PRO A 216 4.83 50.70 0.26
C PRO A 216 3.90 50.29 1.40
N THR A 217 4.48 50.10 2.58
CA THR A 217 3.74 49.86 3.82
C THR A 217 2.89 51.08 4.19
N PRO A 218 1.63 50.91 4.62
CA PRO A 218 0.83 52.02 5.10
C PRO A 218 1.45 52.57 6.39
N SER A 219 1.77 53.87 6.39
CA SER A 219 2.19 54.60 7.59
C SER A 219 1.02 54.65 8.57
N SER A 220 1.13 53.91 9.67
CA SER A 220 0.31 54.13 10.85
C SER A 220 0.67 55.49 11.45
N TYR A 221 -0.20 56.48 11.26
CA TYR A 221 -0.20 57.69 12.06
C TYR A 221 -1.01 57.47 13.35
N SER A 222 -0.52 58.13 14.39
CA SER A 222 -0.97 58.19 15.78
C SER A 222 -2.43 58.55 15.99
#